data_AF-A0A6N7HY68-F1
#
_entry.id   AF-A0A6N7HY68-F1
#
_cell.length_a   1.000
_cell.length_b   1.000
_cell.length_c   1.000
_cell.angle_alpha   90.00
_cell.angle_beta   90.00
_cell.angle_gamma   90.00
#
_symmetry.space_group_name_H-M   'P 1'
#
loop_
_entity.id
_entity.type
_entity.pdbx_description
1 polymer ?
#
loop_
_entity_poly.entity_id
_entity_poly.type
_entity_poly.pdbx_seq_one_letter_code
_entity_poly.pdbx_strand_id
1 'polypeptide(L)'
;MTETDTGWQQRLASLITTLVDAGDLRSKEWIEAFTATPRHVFTPQVTLTTGQGYRQISGADPAEADEWLSMVYSDDSLVTQDKPHAAGHTLPGGQPLRVPTSSSTMPSLMARMLEALDVHDGQRVLEIGTGTGYNAALLSHCLGEANVVSIDLDPGLVEKAQQRLASLGYHPTLIAGDGATGAVEHGPYDRIIATAAVPEIPLSWIEQLAPGGKILANLRGDLAGGTLCLLAKDGLDDEVIGPILPIGGHFMWLRPEPDDPHRPHEHASAPQRGTISRTTTRVDPTGIPVDDEGFRFLLQLQLHGTRSLHLGPAFDPNIRDERKAVIVTAADGSHAEAFARPELDGTYQITQSGPRRLWDTVEATRSLFDDLNQPTPDKFGVVANDSTQFVWFGNDDNWHRWPLPLV
;
A
#
# COMPACT_ATOMS: atom_id res chain seq x y z
N MET A 1 2.06 -43.43 0.41
CA MET A 1 1.90 -42.64 1.64
C MET A 1 0.57 -41.93 1.50
N THR A 2 -0.38 -42.28 2.34
CA THR A 2 -1.75 -41.77 2.33
C THR A 2 -1.75 -40.27 2.59
N GLU A 3 -2.25 -39.48 1.62
CA GLU A 3 -2.64 -38.09 1.84
C GLU A 3 -3.63 -38.08 3.02
N THR A 4 -3.17 -37.65 4.18
CA THR A 4 -4.07 -37.17 5.21
C THR A 4 -4.84 -36.02 4.58
N ASP A 5 -6.14 -36.22 4.41
CA ASP A 5 -7.11 -35.19 4.03
C ASP A 5 -6.96 -34.02 5.01
N THR A 6 -6.17 -33.03 4.61
CA THR A 6 -5.81 -31.87 5.44
C THR A 6 -6.99 -30.89 5.53
N GLY A 7 -8.14 -31.19 4.92
CA GLY A 7 -9.34 -30.35 4.93
C GLY A 7 -9.17 -29.03 4.16
N TRP A 8 -8.03 -28.83 3.48
CA TRP A 8 -7.71 -27.57 2.81
C TRP A 8 -8.63 -27.30 1.62
N GLN A 9 -9.06 -28.34 0.89
CA GLN A 9 -10.00 -28.17 -0.22
C GLN A 9 -11.33 -27.61 0.25
N GLN A 10 -11.81 -28.05 1.42
CA GLN A 10 -13.04 -27.53 2.01
C GLN A 10 -12.89 -26.06 2.44
N ARG A 11 -11.75 -25.71 3.06
CA ARG A 11 -11.43 -24.33 3.46
C ARG A 11 -11.30 -23.41 2.25
N LEU A 12 -10.62 -23.87 1.19
CA LEU A 12 -10.54 -23.17 -0.08
C LEU A 12 -11.93 -22.98 -0.69
N ALA A 13 -12.73 -24.03 -0.81
CA ALA A 13 -14.09 -23.92 -1.36
C ALA A 13 -14.96 -22.92 -0.58
N SER A 14 -14.83 -22.88 0.75
CA SER A 14 -15.51 -21.90 1.60
C SER A 14 -15.02 -20.48 1.34
N LEU A 15 -13.72 -20.27 1.19
CA LEU A 15 -13.13 -18.98 0.84
C LEU A 15 -13.64 -18.52 -0.54
N ILE A 16 -13.58 -19.38 -1.56
CA ILE A 16 -14.08 -19.05 -2.92
C ILE A 16 -15.55 -18.66 -2.87
N THR A 17 -16.39 -19.43 -2.17
CA THR A 17 -17.82 -19.11 -2.01
C THR A 17 -18.00 -17.72 -1.40
N THR A 18 -17.23 -17.40 -0.36
CA THR A 18 -17.27 -16.09 0.31
C THR A 18 -16.89 -14.96 -0.65
N LEU A 19 -15.82 -15.13 -1.43
CA LEU A 19 -15.35 -14.12 -2.39
C LEU A 19 -16.35 -13.90 -3.54
N VAL A 20 -16.99 -14.97 -4.02
CA VAL A 20 -18.01 -14.91 -5.08
C VAL A 20 -19.29 -14.24 -4.57
N ASP A 21 -19.78 -14.65 -3.39
CA ASP A 21 -20.98 -14.09 -2.77
C ASP A 21 -20.82 -12.59 -2.45
N ALA A 22 -19.60 -12.17 -2.07
CA ALA A 22 -19.26 -10.76 -1.85
C ALA A 22 -19.09 -9.96 -3.16
N GLY A 23 -18.98 -10.63 -4.31
CA GLY A 23 -18.75 -10.00 -5.61
C GLY A 23 -17.31 -9.54 -5.86
N ASP A 24 -16.37 -9.98 -5.02
CA ASP A 24 -14.93 -9.70 -5.14
C ASP A 24 -14.27 -10.54 -6.24
N LEU A 25 -14.78 -11.77 -6.45
CA LEU A 25 -14.33 -12.73 -7.46
C LEU A 25 -15.51 -13.10 -8.36
N ARG A 26 -15.44 -12.82 -9.66
CA ARG A 26 -16.63 -12.85 -10.55
C ARG A 26 -16.38 -13.58 -11.86
N SER A 27 -15.23 -13.33 -12.48
CA SER A 27 -14.89 -13.88 -13.78
C SER A 27 -14.58 -15.37 -13.65
N LYS A 28 -15.06 -16.15 -14.61
CA LYS A 28 -14.97 -17.62 -14.57
C LYS A 28 -13.51 -18.07 -14.49
N GLU A 29 -12.66 -17.41 -15.27
CA GLU A 29 -11.22 -17.68 -15.41
C GLU A 29 -10.51 -17.46 -14.07
N TRP A 30 -10.88 -16.40 -13.34
CA TRP A 30 -10.34 -16.14 -12.00
C TRP A 30 -10.88 -17.11 -10.96
N ILE A 31 -12.17 -17.48 -11.00
CA ILE A 31 -12.73 -18.51 -10.12
C ILE A 31 -11.97 -19.83 -10.31
N GLU A 32 -11.72 -20.23 -11.55
CA GLU A 32 -10.94 -21.43 -11.88
C GLU A 32 -9.50 -21.32 -11.37
N ALA A 33 -8.82 -20.19 -11.61
CA ALA A 33 -7.45 -19.96 -11.15
C ALA A 33 -7.31 -20.03 -9.62
N PHE A 34 -8.19 -19.36 -8.88
CA PHE A 34 -8.18 -19.41 -7.42
C PHE A 34 -8.51 -20.81 -6.89
N THR A 35 -9.42 -21.54 -7.53
CA THR A 35 -9.78 -22.92 -7.16
C THR A 35 -8.63 -23.90 -7.40
N ALA A 36 -7.86 -23.71 -8.47
CA ALA A 36 -6.75 -24.57 -8.85
C ALA A 36 -5.43 -24.25 -8.11
N THR A 37 -5.34 -23.10 -7.42
CA THR A 37 -4.09 -22.63 -6.83
C THR A 37 -4.09 -22.78 -5.30
N PRO A 38 -3.43 -23.80 -4.73
CA PRO A 38 -3.39 -24.02 -3.29
C PRO A 38 -2.54 -22.95 -2.57
N ARG A 39 -3.19 -21.92 -1.99
CA ARG A 39 -2.53 -20.78 -1.29
C ARG A 39 -1.53 -21.22 -0.20
N HIS A 40 -1.75 -22.37 0.42
CA HIS A 40 -0.88 -22.94 1.45
C HIS A 40 0.51 -23.37 0.95
N VAL A 41 0.64 -23.75 -0.32
CA VAL A 41 1.95 -24.03 -0.96
C VAL A 41 2.82 -22.78 -0.97
N PHE A 42 2.20 -21.62 -1.17
CA PHE A 42 2.88 -20.32 -1.23
C PHE A 42 3.11 -19.69 0.14
N THR A 43 2.42 -20.18 1.17
CA THR A 43 2.39 -19.56 2.50
C THR A 43 2.76 -20.59 3.59
N PRO A 44 3.91 -21.28 3.50
CA PRO A 44 4.26 -22.38 4.41
C PRO A 44 4.43 -21.94 5.88
N GLN A 45 4.62 -20.64 6.10
CA GLN A 45 4.86 -20.06 7.41
C GLN A 45 4.35 -18.61 7.44
N VAL A 46 3.84 -18.18 8.59
CA VAL A 46 3.27 -16.84 8.81
C VAL A 46 3.81 -16.24 10.10
N THR A 47 4.09 -14.95 10.11
CA THR A 47 4.41 -14.18 11.32
C THR A 47 3.17 -13.44 11.83
N LEU A 48 2.80 -13.68 13.09
CA LEU A 48 1.76 -12.96 13.82
C LEU A 48 2.38 -11.90 14.73
N THR A 49 1.75 -10.73 14.77
CA THR A 49 2.01 -9.73 15.82
C THR A 49 1.14 -10.04 17.02
N THR A 50 1.74 -10.08 18.20
CA THR A 50 1.08 -10.31 19.49
C THR A 50 1.35 -9.15 20.42
N GLY A 51 0.59 -9.02 21.52
CA GLY A 51 0.84 -7.98 22.51
C GLY A 51 2.22 -8.03 23.19
N GLN A 52 2.96 -9.14 23.03
CA GLN A 52 4.26 -9.37 23.67
C GLN A 52 5.43 -9.45 22.67
N GLY A 53 5.17 -9.38 21.36
CA GLY A 53 6.19 -9.66 20.35
C GLY A 53 5.61 -10.32 19.11
N TYR A 54 6.40 -11.15 18.46
CA TYR A 54 6.00 -11.88 17.27
C TYR A 54 5.90 -13.39 17.55
N ARG A 55 4.93 -14.06 16.95
CA ARG A 55 4.83 -15.53 16.93
C ARG A 55 4.86 -16.01 15.49
N GLN A 56 5.74 -16.95 15.20
CA GLN A 56 5.82 -17.58 13.88
C GLN A 56 5.05 -18.89 13.91
N ILE A 57 4.16 -19.09 12.95
CA ILE A 57 3.33 -20.30 12.81
C ILE A 57 3.72 -21.02 11.53
N SER A 58 3.92 -22.33 11.60
CA SER A 58 4.40 -23.15 10.47
C SER A 58 3.44 -24.30 10.14
N GLY A 59 3.14 -24.47 8.85
CA GLY A 59 2.40 -25.64 8.36
C GLY A 59 3.17 -26.96 8.47
N ALA A 60 4.49 -26.89 8.72
CA ALA A 60 5.32 -28.07 8.94
C ALA A 60 5.23 -28.61 10.38
N ASP A 61 4.68 -27.84 11.34
CA ASP A 61 4.44 -28.31 12.70
C ASP A 61 3.03 -28.94 12.81
N PRO A 62 2.91 -30.25 13.06
CA PRO A 62 1.60 -30.90 13.20
C PRO A 62 0.72 -30.33 14.32
N ALA A 63 1.31 -29.71 15.36
CA ALA A 63 0.57 -29.08 16.44
C ALA A 63 -0.07 -27.73 16.02
N GLU A 64 0.51 -27.07 15.02
CA GLU A 64 0.05 -25.77 14.51
C GLU A 64 -0.73 -25.88 13.19
N ALA A 65 -0.70 -27.04 12.54
CA ALA A 65 -1.20 -27.24 11.18
C ALA A 65 -2.64 -26.75 10.96
N ASP A 66 -3.57 -27.01 11.89
CA ASP A 66 -4.97 -26.58 11.75
C ASP A 66 -5.15 -25.06 11.91
N GLU A 67 -4.43 -24.45 12.85
CA GLU A 67 -4.42 -22.99 13.06
C GLU A 67 -3.81 -22.29 11.84
N TRP A 68 -2.64 -22.76 11.40
CA TRP A 68 -1.96 -22.28 10.19
C TRP A 68 -2.88 -22.35 8.97
N LEU A 69 -3.51 -23.50 8.73
CA LEU A 69 -4.36 -23.70 7.56
C LEU A 69 -5.63 -22.85 7.62
N SER A 70 -6.18 -22.62 8.83
CA SER A 70 -7.29 -21.68 9.03
C SER A 70 -6.90 -20.26 8.65
N MET A 71 -5.69 -19.81 8.99
CA MET A 71 -5.19 -18.49 8.60
C MET A 71 -4.92 -18.39 7.11
N VAL A 72 -4.30 -19.41 6.50
CA VAL A 72 -3.99 -19.41 5.06
C VAL A 72 -5.24 -19.23 4.20
N TYR A 73 -6.38 -19.79 4.63
CA TYR A 73 -7.65 -19.67 3.93
C TYR A 73 -8.62 -18.68 4.58
N SER A 74 -8.15 -17.82 5.50
CA SER A 74 -8.90 -16.65 5.92
C SER A 74 -8.75 -15.54 4.87
N ASP A 75 -9.74 -14.63 4.87
CA ASP A 75 -9.67 -13.42 4.06
C ASP A 75 -8.84 -12.34 4.77
N ASP A 76 -7.58 -12.65 5.10
CA ASP A 76 -6.63 -11.73 5.72
C ASP A 76 -5.30 -11.69 4.96
N SER A 77 -4.57 -10.58 5.14
CA SER A 77 -3.18 -10.47 4.73
C SER A 77 -2.26 -11.14 5.75
N LEU A 78 -1.33 -11.96 5.26
CA LEU A 78 -0.45 -12.78 6.11
C LEU A 78 1.00 -12.33 5.92
N VAL A 79 1.68 -11.92 6.99
CA VAL A 79 3.10 -11.55 6.92
C VAL A 79 3.93 -12.81 6.71
N THR A 80 4.71 -12.85 5.63
CA THR A 80 5.51 -14.00 5.20
C THR A 80 7.01 -13.77 5.30
N GLN A 81 7.42 -12.51 5.45
CA GLN A 81 8.79 -12.11 5.74
C GLN A 81 8.78 -10.79 6.52
N ASP A 82 9.73 -10.67 7.44
CA ASP A 82 9.99 -9.47 8.20
C ASP A 82 11.50 -9.36 8.49
N LYS A 83 11.99 -8.14 8.65
CA LYS A 83 13.40 -7.84 8.96
C LYS A 83 13.51 -7.01 10.24
N PRO A 84 14.62 -7.11 11.00
CA PRO A 84 14.84 -6.24 12.16
C PRO A 84 14.80 -4.76 11.76
N HIS A 85 14.20 -3.92 12.59
CA HIS A 85 14.22 -2.47 12.39
C HIS A 85 15.65 -1.94 12.50
N ALA A 86 16.12 -1.10 11.56
CA ALA A 86 17.54 -0.72 11.51
C ALA A 86 18.02 0.06 12.75
N ALA A 87 17.13 0.87 13.35
CA ALA A 87 17.42 1.56 14.62
C ALA A 87 17.55 0.64 15.86
N GLY A 88 17.31 -0.67 15.73
CA GLY A 88 17.52 -1.64 16.82
C GLY A 88 16.57 -1.50 18.01
N HIS A 89 15.40 -0.90 17.81
CA HIS A 89 14.38 -0.78 18.87
C HIS A 89 13.92 -2.15 19.38
N THR A 90 13.47 -2.22 20.63
CA THR A 90 12.93 -3.44 21.25
C THR A 90 11.51 -3.22 21.75
N LEU A 91 10.67 -4.24 21.60
CA LEU A 91 9.31 -4.27 22.16
C LEU A 91 9.36 -4.42 23.70
N PRO A 92 8.26 -4.12 24.42
CA PRO A 92 8.19 -4.29 25.88
C PRO A 92 8.56 -5.70 26.37
N GLY A 93 8.32 -6.74 25.56
CA GLY A 93 8.70 -8.12 25.83
C GLY A 93 10.19 -8.46 25.57
N GLY A 94 11.01 -7.47 25.18
CA GLY A 94 12.46 -7.63 24.95
C GLY A 94 12.86 -8.13 23.55
N GLN A 95 11.89 -8.52 22.72
CA GLN A 95 12.18 -8.89 21.33
C GLN A 95 12.54 -7.64 20.49
N PRO A 96 13.47 -7.75 19.52
CA PRO A 96 13.72 -6.67 18.56
C PRO A 96 12.43 -6.32 17.80
N LEU A 97 12.23 -5.04 17.54
CA LEU A 97 11.17 -4.56 16.65
C LEU A 97 11.46 -5.07 15.24
N ARG A 98 10.46 -5.65 14.60
CA ARG A 98 10.56 -6.23 13.26
C ARG A 98 9.58 -5.51 12.33
N VAL A 99 10.00 -5.29 11.11
CA VAL A 99 9.23 -4.60 10.08
C VAL A 99 8.88 -5.64 9.01
N PRO A 100 7.60 -5.85 8.71
CA PRO A 100 7.18 -6.69 7.60
C PRO A 100 7.81 -6.22 6.28
N THR A 101 8.39 -7.16 5.52
CA THR A 101 9.02 -6.90 4.21
C THR A 101 8.39 -7.70 3.07
N SER A 102 7.55 -8.69 3.39
CA SER A 102 6.70 -9.40 2.43
C SER A 102 5.43 -9.92 3.11
N SER A 103 4.32 -9.95 2.37
CA SER A 103 3.08 -10.59 2.80
C SER A 103 2.38 -11.30 1.66
N SER A 104 1.59 -12.32 1.99
CA SER A 104 0.55 -12.85 1.12
C SER A 104 -0.69 -11.98 1.29
N THR A 105 -0.98 -11.13 0.29
CA THR A 105 -2.12 -10.20 0.31
C THR A 105 -3.44 -10.93 0.54
N MET A 106 -4.36 -10.25 1.24
CA MET A 106 -5.73 -10.68 1.46
C MET A 106 -6.42 -11.15 0.15
N PRO A 107 -7.03 -12.35 0.11
CA PRO A 107 -7.66 -12.92 -1.08
C PRO A 107 -8.68 -12.01 -1.77
N SER A 108 -9.60 -11.37 -1.03
CA SER A 108 -10.60 -10.46 -1.61
C SER A 108 -9.97 -9.26 -2.29
N LEU A 109 -8.95 -8.67 -1.68
CA LEU A 109 -8.20 -7.57 -2.30
C LEU A 109 -7.49 -8.03 -3.58
N MET A 110 -6.82 -9.19 -3.54
CA MET A 110 -6.13 -9.72 -4.72
C MET A 110 -7.13 -10.05 -5.85
N ALA A 111 -8.27 -10.67 -5.52
CA ALA A 111 -9.33 -10.94 -6.49
C ALA A 111 -9.84 -9.64 -7.14
N ARG A 112 -10.18 -8.63 -6.34
CA ARG A 112 -10.60 -7.30 -6.85
C ARG A 112 -9.55 -6.65 -7.75
N MET A 113 -8.26 -6.77 -7.40
CA MET A 113 -7.17 -6.24 -8.21
C MET A 113 -7.04 -6.98 -9.55
N LEU A 114 -7.12 -8.31 -9.55
CA LEU A 114 -7.05 -9.12 -10.77
C LEU A 114 -8.26 -8.90 -11.69
N GLU A 115 -9.46 -8.75 -11.11
CA GLU A 115 -10.67 -8.35 -11.84
C GLU A 115 -10.54 -6.94 -12.44
N ALA A 116 -9.98 -5.98 -11.70
CA ALA A 116 -9.77 -4.61 -12.17
C ALA A 116 -8.67 -4.50 -13.24
N LEU A 117 -7.66 -5.37 -13.18
CA LEU A 117 -6.58 -5.43 -14.15
C LEU A 117 -7.10 -5.77 -15.56
N ASP A 118 -8.25 -6.46 -15.65
CA ASP A 118 -8.96 -6.73 -16.91
C ASP A 118 -8.02 -7.36 -17.95
N VAL A 119 -7.45 -8.51 -17.58
CA VAL A 119 -6.55 -9.29 -18.45
C VAL A 119 -7.34 -10.12 -19.45
N HIS A 120 -6.76 -10.34 -20.63
CA HIS A 120 -7.34 -11.15 -21.71
C HIS A 120 -6.31 -12.14 -22.25
N ASP A 121 -6.79 -13.23 -22.85
CA ASP A 121 -5.94 -14.26 -23.45
C ASP A 121 -4.85 -13.67 -24.37
N GLY A 122 -3.62 -14.14 -24.20
CA GLY A 122 -2.47 -13.72 -24.99
C GLY A 122 -1.81 -12.41 -24.54
N GLN A 123 -2.37 -11.70 -23.55
CA GLN A 123 -1.75 -10.52 -22.97
C GLN A 123 -0.56 -10.88 -22.07
N ARG A 124 0.48 -10.06 -22.12
CA ARG A 124 1.66 -10.17 -21.25
C ARG A 124 1.53 -9.27 -20.02
N VAL A 125 1.78 -9.84 -18.85
CA VAL A 125 1.72 -9.15 -17.56
C VAL A 125 3.10 -9.03 -16.93
N LEU A 126 3.41 -7.84 -16.42
CA LEU A 126 4.47 -7.63 -15.43
C LEU A 126 3.86 -7.50 -14.03
N GLU A 127 4.24 -8.38 -13.12
CA GLU A 127 3.98 -8.25 -11.70
C GLU A 127 5.19 -7.61 -11.00
N ILE A 128 4.97 -6.51 -10.30
CA ILE A 128 5.95 -5.89 -9.40
C ILE A 128 5.68 -6.37 -7.97
N GLY A 129 6.59 -7.16 -7.42
CA GLY A 129 6.50 -7.79 -6.10
C GLY A 129 6.10 -9.27 -6.19
N THR A 130 7.02 -10.14 -6.60
CA THR A 130 6.79 -11.60 -6.65
C THR A 130 6.39 -12.17 -5.28
N GLY A 131 7.01 -11.69 -4.20
CA GLY A 131 6.72 -12.10 -2.83
C GLY A 131 6.74 -13.62 -2.64
N THR A 132 5.58 -14.21 -2.36
CA THR A 132 5.46 -15.66 -2.17
C THR A 132 5.43 -16.46 -3.47
N GLY A 133 5.07 -15.83 -4.59
CA GLY A 133 4.74 -16.45 -5.87
C GLY A 133 3.26 -16.76 -6.09
N TYR A 134 2.38 -16.49 -5.12
CA TYR A 134 0.95 -16.85 -5.22
C TYR A 134 0.24 -16.15 -6.38
N ASN A 135 0.42 -14.84 -6.52
CA ASN A 135 -0.25 -14.08 -7.57
C ASN A 135 0.35 -14.38 -8.96
N ALA A 136 1.67 -14.57 -9.07
CA ALA A 136 2.29 -15.14 -10.27
C ALA A 136 1.68 -16.49 -10.70
N ALA A 137 1.28 -17.35 -9.76
CA ALA A 137 0.60 -18.61 -10.06
C ALA A 137 -0.82 -18.40 -10.60
N LEU A 138 -1.58 -17.47 -10.02
CA LEU A 138 -2.91 -17.10 -10.51
C LEU A 138 -2.84 -16.54 -11.94
N LEU A 139 -1.89 -15.63 -12.17
CA LEU A 139 -1.62 -15.07 -13.50
C LEU A 139 -1.20 -16.17 -14.50
N SER A 140 -0.32 -17.09 -14.08
CA SER A 140 0.17 -18.18 -14.93
C SER A 140 -0.94 -19.16 -15.30
N HIS A 141 -1.87 -19.45 -14.37
CA HIS A 141 -3.05 -20.24 -14.66
C HIS A 141 -3.96 -19.56 -15.67
N CYS A 142 -4.20 -18.25 -15.51
CA CYS A 142 -5.13 -17.50 -16.35
C CYS A 142 -4.59 -17.21 -17.76
N LEU A 143 -3.32 -16.81 -17.88
CA LEU A 143 -2.73 -16.32 -19.14
C LEU A 143 -1.71 -17.27 -19.77
N GLY A 144 -1.31 -18.32 -19.05
CA GLY A 144 -0.15 -19.15 -19.38
C GLY A 144 1.16 -18.54 -18.87
N GLU A 145 2.03 -19.39 -18.30
CA GLU A 145 3.30 -19.00 -17.68
C GLU A 145 4.24 -18.16 -18.59
N ALA A 146 4.20 -18.39 -19.90
CA ALA A 146 5.02 -17.68 -20.88
C ALA A 146 4.64 -16.19 -21.02
N ASN A 147 3.46 -15.81 -20.54
CA ASN A 147 2.95 -14.45 -20.57
C ASN A 147 3.13 -13.71 -19.23
N VAL A 148 3.76 -14.35 -18.23
CA VAL A 148 3.95 -13.78 -16.91
C VAL A 148 5.42 -13.50 -16.65
N VAL A 149 5.70 -12.24 -16.31
CA VAL A 149 6.98 -11.79 -15.77
C VAL A 149 6.71 -11.27 -14.37
N SER A 150 7.48 -11.71 -13.39
CA SER A 150 7.35 -11.24 -12.01
C SER A 150 8.73 -10.85 -11.46
N ILE A 151 8.82 -9.67 -10.86
CA ILE A 151 10.06 -9.12 -10.32
C ILE A 151 9.94 -8.86 -8.82
N ASP A 152 10.97 -9.21 -8.05
CA ASP A 152 11.08 -8.86 -6.64
C ASP A 152 12.51 -8.43 -6.32
N LEU A 153 12.64 -7.51 -5.36
CA LEU A 153 13.90 -6.96 -4.93
C LEU A 153 14.74 -7.97 -4.14
N ASP A 154 14.11 -8.91 -3.42
CA ASP A 154 14.80 -9.91 -2.59
C ASP A 154 15.05 -11.21 -3.39
N PRO A 155 16.32 -11.54 -3.73
CA PRO A 155 16.63 -12.76 -4.47
C PRO A 155 16.19 -14.05 -3.75
N GLY A 156 16.15 -14.03 -2.41
CA GLY A 156 15.71 -15.16 -1.61
C GLY A 156 14.19 -15.38 -1.65
N LEU A 157 13.40 -14.33 -1.91
CA LEU A 157 11.96 -14.48 -2.21
C LEU A 157 11.76 -15.06 -3.60
N VAL A 158 12.49 -14.58 -4.60
CA VAL A 158 12.45 -15.07 -5.98
C VAL A 158 12.76 -16.56 -6.06
N GLU A 159 13.84 -17.02 -5.41
CA GLU A 159 14.22 -18.43 -5.38
C GLU A 159 13.13 -19.32 -4.75
N LYS A 160 12.55 -18.88 -3.62
CA LYS A 160 11.46 -19.62 -2.95
C LYS A 160 10.20 -19.65 -3.80
N ALA A 161 9.85 -18.54 -4.44
CA ALA A 161 8.71 -18.46 -5.36
C ALA A 161 8.89 -19.42 -6.55
N GLN A 162 10.10 -19.47 -7.13
CA GLN A 162 10.44 -20.38 -8.22
C GLN A 162 10.20 -21.85 -7.85
N GLN A 163 10.65 -22.27 -6.66
CA GLN A 163 10.46 -23.64 -6.16
C GLN A 163 8.98 -23.98 -5.98
N ARG A 164 8.19 -23.06 -5.44
CA ARG A 164 6.74 -23.24 -5.21
C ARG A 164 5.96 -23.30 -6.51
N LEU A 165 6.25 -22.40 -7.44
CA LEU A 165 5.65 -22.39 -8.78
C LEU A 165 5.97 -23.69 -9.53
N ALA A 166 7.24 -24.12 -9.52
CA ALA A 166 7.66 -25.36 -10.15
C ALA A 166 6.97 -26.60 -9.54
N SER A 167 6.64 -26.59 -8.24
CA SER A 167 5.88 -27.68 -7.61
C SER A 167 4.45 -27.82 -8.13
N LEU A 168 3.91 -26.76 -8.73
CA LEU A 168 2.61 -26.76 -9.42
C LEU A 168 2.76 -26.86 -10.95
N GLY A 169 3.98 -27.02 -11.46
CA GLY A 169 4.26 -27.10 -12.90
C GLY A 169 4.34 -25.77 -13.63
N TYR A 170 4.43 -24.64 -12.90
CA TYR A 170 4.60 -23.31 -13.48
C TYR A 170 6.06 -22.83 -13.44
N HIS A 171 6.50 -22.24 -14.55
CA HIS A 171 7.83 -21.70 -14.81
C HIS A 171 7.76 -20.33 -15.52
N PRO A 172 7.05 -19.33 -14.94
CA PRO A 172 7.06 -17.98 -15.50
C PRO A 172 8.45 -17.35 -15.40
N THR A 173 8.65 -16.21 -16.07
CA THR A 173 9.90 -15.46 -15.94
C THR A 173 9.93 -14.78 -14.58
N LEU A 174 10.90 -15.14 -13.72
CA LEU A 174 11.10 -14.53 -12.42
C LEU A 174 12.44 -13.79 -12.36
N ILE A 175 12.42 -12.55 -11.86
CA ILE A 175 13.58 -11.66 -11.85
C ILE A 175 13.85 -11.20 -10.42
N ALA A 176 15.09 -11.33 -9.97
CA ALA A 176 15.58 -10.64 -8.79
C ALA A 176 16.14 -9.27 -9.21
N GLY A 177 15.45 -8.18 -8.86
CA GLY A 177 15.82 -6.84 -9.31
C GLY A 177 14.89 -5.75 -8.78
N ASP A 178 15.27 -4.51 -9.05
CA ASP A 178 14.48 -3.34 -8.65
C ASP A 178 13.21 -3.22 -9.50
N GLY A 179 12.06 -3.48 -8.88
CA GLY A 179 10.75 -3.34 -9.49
C GLY A 179 10.46 -1.94 -10.02
N ALA A 180 11.10 -0.88 -9.50
CA ALA A 180 10.95 0.49 -10.01
C ALA A 180 11.56 0.66 -11.40
N THR A 181 12.44 -0.25 -11.84
CA THR A 181 13.04 -0.25 -13.19
C THR A 181 12.29 -1.13 -14.19
N GLY A 182 11.30 -1.91 -13.72
CA GLY A 182 10.58 -2.89 -14.55
C GLY A 182 11.51 -4.01 -15.05
N ALA A 183 11.17 -4.57 -16.21
CA ALA A 183 11.89 -5.68 -16.83
C ALA A 183 11.90 -5.54 -18.36
N VAL A 184 12.59 -4.49 -18.85
CA VAL A 184 12.57 -4.05 -20.26
C VAL A 184 12.81 -5.17 -21.29
N GLU A 185 13.65 -6.15 -20.97
CA GLU A 185 14.01 -7.26 -21.88
C GLU A 185 12.84 -8.20 -22.17
N HIS A 186 11.76 -8.14 -21.39
CA HIS A 186 10.59 -9.00 -21.53
C HIS A 186 9.31 -8.23 -21.92
N GLY A 187 9.40 -6.92 -22.09
CA GLY A 187 8.30 -6.08 -22.57
C GLY A 187 8.10 -6.16 -24.10
N PRO A 188 7.19 -5.33 -24.65
CA PRO A 188 6.25 -4.47 -23.92
C PRO A 188 5.17 -5.28 -23.20
N TYR A 189 4.53 -4.66 -22.19
CA TYR A 189 3.51 -5.28 -21.36
C TYR A 189 2.12 -4.74 -21.68
N ASP A 190 1.14 -5.62 -21.80
CA ASP A 190 -0.26 -5.20 -21.89
C ASP A 190 -0.79 -4.74 -20.53
N ARG A 191 -0.23 -5.30 -19.46
CA ARG A 191 -0.68 -5.09 -18.08
C ARG A 191 0.52 -5.04 -17.15
N ILE A 192 0.51 -4.08 -16.24
CA ILE A 192 1.45 -4.01 -15.12
C ILE A 192 0.62 -3.98 -13.84
N ILE A 193 0.94 -4.85 -12.89
CA ILE A 193 0.31 -4.89 -11.57
C ILE A 193 1.38 -4.77 -10.50
N ALA A 194 1.26 -3.76 -9.64
CA ALA A 194 2.16 -3.59 -8.51
C ALA A 194 1.48 -4.03 -7.21
N THR A 195 2.09 -5.01 -6.54
CA THR A 195 1.72 -5.47 -5.18
C THR A 195 2.62 -4.83 -4.12
N ALA A 196 3.22 -3.70 -4.46
CA ALA A 196 3.95 -2.79 -3.60
C ALA A 196 3.53 -1.35 -3.92
N ALA A 197 3.67 -0.47 -2.95
CA ALA A 197 3.20 0.90 -3.01
C ALA A 197 4.28 1.87 -3.48
N VAL A 198 3.88 2.87 -4.25
CA VAL A 198 4.77 3.89 -4.81
C VAL A 198 4.25 5.30 -4.50
N PRO A 199 5.13 6.30 -4.35
CA PRO A 199 4.70 7.68 -4.15
C PRO A 199 4.34 8.42 -5.43
N GLU A 200 4.73 7.86 -6.59
CA GLU A 200 4.43 8.28 -7.96
C GLU A 200 4.56 7.07 -8.89
N ILE A 201 4.12 7.15 -10.13
CA ILE A 201 4.24 6.04 -11.08
C ILE A 201 5.66 6.05 -11.67
N PRO A 202 6.47 4.99 -11.51
CA PRO A 202 7.78 4.94 -12.16
C PRO A 202 7.68 5.08 -13.67
N LEU A 203 8.49 5.97 -14.25
CA LEU A 203 8.51 6.21 -15.70
C LEU A 203 8.80 4.93 -16.49
N SER A 204 9.66 4.07 -15.96
CA SER A 204 9.99 2.77 -16.56
C SER A 204 8.77 1.88 -16.80
N TRP A 205 7.73 1.96 -15.95
CA TRP A 205 6.50 1.20 -16.12
C TRP A 205 5.70 1.74 -17.31
N ILE A 206 5.66 3.05 -17.48
CA ILE A 206 4.97 3.73 -18.59
C ILE A 206 5.67 3.43 -19.92
N GLU A 207 6.99 3.53 -19.96
CA GLU A 207 7.83 3.24 -21.14
C GLU A 207 7.69 1.78 -21.60
N GLN A 208 7.58 0.85 -20.66
CA GLN A 208 7.45 -0.58 -20.95
C GLN A 208 6.01 -1.03 -21.23
N LEU A 209 5.03 -0.14 -21.09
CA LEU A 209 3.63 -0.45 -21.36
C LEU A 209 3.33 -0.37 -22.87
N ALA A 210 2.68 -1.40 -23.39
CA ALA A 210 2.18 -1.43 -24.76
C ALA A 210 1.10 -0.34 -24.97
N PRO A 211 0.89 0.12 -26.22
CA PRO A 211 -0.25 0.99 -26.53
C PRO A 211 -1.58 0.38 -26.08
N GLY A 212 -2.39 1.15 -25.34
CA GLY A 212 -3.65 0.66 -24.75
C GLY A 212 -3.48 -0.28 -23.55
N GLY A 213 -2.25 -0.46 -23.06
CA GLY A 213 -1.98 -1.23 -21.85
C GLY A 213 -2.46 -0.51 -20.59
N LYS A 214 -2.49 -1.23 -19.45
CA LYS A 214 -2.94 -0.71 -18.16
C LYS A 214 -1.94 -0.95 -17.04
N ILE A 215 -1.81 0.02 -16.15
CA ILE A 215 -1.05 -0.08 -14.90
C ILE A 215 -2.04 -0.08 -13.74
N LEU A 216 -2.02 -1.11 -12.91
CA LEU A 216 -2.70 -1.14 -11.62
C LEU A 216 -1.65 -0.98 -10.52
N ALA A 217 -1.69 0.15 -9.81
CA ALA A 217 -0.68 0.49 -8.81
C ALA A 217 -1.30 1.10 -7.55
N ASN A 218 -0.67 0.86 -6.39
CA ASN A 218 -1.01 1.54 -5.15
C ASN A 218 -0.18 2.83 -5.04
N LEU A 219 -0.82 3.98 -5.27
CA LEU A 219 -0.20 5.29 -5.17
C LEU A 219 -0.43 5.83 -3.77
N ARG A 220 0.58 5.92 -2.91
CA ARG A 220 0.34 6.31 -1.51
C ARG A 220 1.33 7.31 -0.94
N GLY A 221 0.89 8.01 0.09
CA GLY A 221 1.73 8.78 0.98
C GLY A 221 1.84 8.10 2.34
N ASP A 222 2.37 8.85 3.31
CA ASP A 222 2.45 8.40 4.69
C ASP A 222 1.12 8.59 5.46
N LEU A 223 0.22 9.47 4.99
CA LEU A 223 -1.07 9.72 5.64
C LEU A 223 -2.19 8.81 5.14
N ALA A 224 -2.29 8.57 3.84
CA ALA A 224 -3.30 7.71 3.22
C ALA A 224 -2.64 6.63 2.35
N GLY A 225 -3.16 5.41 2.45
CA GLY A 225 -2.58 4.22 1.82
C GLY A 225 -3.51 3.41 0.93
N GLY A 226 -4.84 3.57 1.05
CA GLY A 226 -5.85 2.77 0.34
C GLY A 226 -6.08 3.15 -1.13
N THR A 227 -5.14 3.80 -1.77
CA THR A 227 -5.31 4.51 -3.05
C THR A 227 -4.78 3.71 -4.23
N LEU A 228 -5.48 2.62 -4.58
CA LEU A 228 -5.23 1.87 -5.81
C LEU A 228 -5.72 2.67 -7.02
N CYS A 229 -4.90 2.79 -8.06
CA CYS A 229 -5.25 3.45 -9.32
C CYS A 229 -5.10 2.50 -10.50
N LEU A 230 -5.97 2.66 -11.50
CA LEU A 230 -5.91 1.93 -12.77
C LEU A 230 -5.70 2.93 -13.90
N LEU A 231 -4.50 2.97 -14.44
CA LEU A 231 -4.08 3.95 -15.45
C LEU A 231 -3.96 3.27 -16.79
N ALA A 232 -4.61 3.81 -17.82
CA ALA A 232 -4.50 3.32 -19.18
C ALA A 232 -3.56 4.23 -19.97
N LYS A 233 -2.71 3.63 -20.81
CA LYS A 233 -1.85 4.38 -21.72
C LYS A 233 -2.65 4.91 -22.89
N ASP A 234 -2.73 6.23 -23.01
CA ASP A 234 -3.40 6.90 -24.12
C ASP A 234 -2.41 7.11 -25.28
N GLY A 235 -2.76 6.57 -26.45
CA GLY A 235 -2.11 6.88 -27.72
C GLY A 235 -0.57 6.82 -27.75
N LEU A 236 0.02 7.82 -28.41
CA LEU A 236 1.42 7.87 -28.84
C LEU A 236 2.35 8.64 -27.87
N ASP A 237 1.82 9.33 -26.86
CA ASP A 237 2.56 10.35 -26.10
C ASP A 237 3.12 9.84 -24.76
N ASP A 238 3.30 8.52 -24.62
CA ASP A 238 3.81 7.87 -23.40
C ASP A 238 3.15 8.41 -22.10
N GLU A 239 1.85 8.68 -22.17
CA GLU A 239 1.04 9.17 -21.05
C GLU A 239 0.07 8.10 -20.58
N VAL A 240 -0.08 7.98 -19.26
CA VAL A 240 -1.10 7.16 -18.61
C VAL A 240 -2.07 8.03 -17.83
N ILE A 241 -3.36 7.73 -17.98
CA ILE A 241 -4.45 8.43 -17.30
C ILE A 241 -5.45 7.42 -16.75
N GLY A 242 -5.99 7.69 -15.57
CA GLY A 242 -7.09 6.90 -15.05
C GLY A 242 -7.51 7.24 -13.62
N PRO A 243 -8.58 6.60 -13.14
CA PRO A 243 -9.13 6.88 -11.82
C PRO A 243 -8.33 6.19 -10.71
N ILE A 244 -8.44 6.75 -9.50
CA ILE A 244 -8.29 5.98 -8.27
C ILE A 244 -9.56 5.12 -8.12
N LEU A 245 -9.38 3.83 -7.87
CA LEU A 245 -10.45 2.88 -7.74
C LEU A 245 -11.06 2.92 -6.33
N PRO A 246 -12.35 2.59 -6.16
CA PRO A 246 -12.98 2.38 -4.87
C PRO A 246 -12.57 1.01 -4.28
N ILE A 247 -11.28 0.68 -4.34
CA ILE A 247 -10.67 -0.55 -3.83
C ILE A 247 -9.59 -0.13 -2.84
N GLY A 248 -9.88 -0.24 -1.55
CA GLY A 248 -8.89 0.01 -0.50
C GLY A 248 -7.84 -1.09 -0.45
N GLY A 249 -6.56 -0.72 -0.43
CA GLY A 249 -5.45 -1.66 -0.24
C GLY A 249 -4.22 -0.96 0.33
N HIS A 250 -3.68 -1.46 1.45
CA HIS A 250 -2.51 -0.87 2.10
C HIS A 250 -1.29 -1.73 1.83
N PHE A 251 -0.49 -1.32 0.85
CA PHE A 251 0.70 -2.06 0.45
C PHE A 251 1.95 -1.57 1.18
N MET A 252 2.89 -2.49 1.38
CA MET A 252 4.26 -2.15 1.78
C MET A 252 4.88 -1.28 0.68
N TRP A 253 5.80 -0.39 1.04
CA TRP A 253 6.49 0.43 0.06
C TRP A 253 7.33 -0.44 -0.88
N LEU A 254 7.36 -0.06 -2.15
CA LEU A 254 8.42 -0.47 -3.06
C LEU A 254 9.73 0.09 -2.50
N ARG A 255 10.67 -0.80 -2.19
CA ARG A 255 11.91 -0.44 -1.48
C ARG A 255 13.05 -0.24 -2.47
N PRO A 256 14.01 0.65 -2.18
CA PRO A 256 15.19 0.85 -3.02
C PRO A 256 16.26 -0.22 -2.78
N GLU A 257 16.29 -0.83 -1.59
CA GLU A 257 17.29 -1.83 -1.20
C GLU A 257 16.64 -3.04 -0.51
N PRO A 258 17.14 -4.27 -0.76
CA PRO A 258 16.53 -5.49 -0.21
C PRO A 258 16.53 -5.53 1.32
N ASP A 259 17.64 -5.10 1.95
CA ASP A 259 17.89 -5.24 3.39
C ASP A 259 17.42 -4.07 4.23
N ASP A 260 17.09 -2.95 3.60
CA ASP A 260 16.50 -1.81 4.29
C ASP A 260 14.98 -2.02 4.42
N PRO A 261 14.43 -2.24 5.63
CA PRO A 261 12.99 -2.34 5.80
C PRO A 261 12.28 -0.98 5.78
N HIS A 262 13.03 0.12 5.75
CA HIS A 262 12.49 1.47 5.88
C HIS A 262 11.77 1.95 4.62
N ARG A 263 10.92 2.96 4.82
CA ARG A 263 10.31 3.68 3.69
C ARG A 263 11.43 4.37 2.90
N PRO A 264 11.33 4.50 1.57
CA PRO A 264 12.36 5.14 0.74
C PRO A 264 12.84 6.51 1.24
N HIS A 265 11.96 7.24 1.93
CA HIS A 265 12.18 8.58 2.45
C HIS A 265 12.40 8.62 3.97
N GLU A 266 12.34 7.52 4.73
CA GLU A 266 12.35 7.51 6.21
C GLU A 266 13.64 8.07 6.84
N HIS A 267 14.77 8.01 6.13
CA HIS A 267 16.09 8.47 6.61
C HIS A 267 16.28 10.00 6.68
N ALA A 268 15.19 10.77 6.63
CA ALA A 268 15.25 12.23 6.74
C ALA A 268 15.88 12.65 8.09
N SER A 269 16.76 13.65 8.03
CA SER A 269 17.59 14.10 9.16
C SER A 269 16.77 14.49 10.38
N ALA A 270 17.34 14.27 11.57
CA ALA A 270 16.76 14.72 12.83
C ALA A 270 16.38 16.22 12.74
N PRO A 271 15.17 16.61 13.17
CA PRO A 271 14.64 17.95 12.98
C PRO A 271 15.59 19.02 13.52
N GLN A 272 15.88 20.05 12.73
CA GLN A 272 16.39 21.29 13.29
C GLN A 272 15.25 21.91 14.11
N ARG A 273 15.45 22.14 15.41
CA ARG A 273 14.50 22.88 16.24
C ARG A 273 14.40 24.31 15.72
N GLY A 274 13.44 24.55 14.82
CA GLY A 274 13.07 25.89 14.38
C GLY A 274 12.47 26.70 15.54
N THR A 275 12.41 28.02 15.35
CA THR A 275 11.72 28.90 16.31
C THR A 275 10.26 28.49 16.43
N ILE A 276 9.82 28.20 17.66
CA ILE A 276 8.42 27.88 17.94
C ILE A 276 7.61 29.18 17.84
N SER A 277 6.59 29.16 16.98
CA SER A 277 5.59 30.20 16.88
C SER A 277 4.32 29.74 17.60
N ARG A 278 3.71 30.67 18.35
CA ARG A 278 2.42 30.47 19.01
C ARG A 278 1.40 31.44 18.42
N THR A 279 0.29 30.91 17.93
CA THR A 279 -0.83 31.66 17.34
C THR A 279 -2.14 31.09 17.87
N THR A 280 -3.26 31.69 17.48
CA THR A 280 -4.59 31.13 17.75
C THR A 280 -5.39 30.99 16.46
N THR A 281 -6.38 30.10 16.46
CA THR A 281 -7.33 29.90 15.36
C THR A 281 -8.77 29.91 15.86
N ARG A 282 -9.73 30.12 14.94
CA ARG A 282 -11.16 29.90 15.19
C ARG A 282 -11.65 28.53 14.70
N VAL A 283 -10.81 27.77 13.97
CA VAL A 283 -11.13 26.41 13.54
C VAL A 283 -11.04 25.49 14.75
N ASP A 284 -12.10 24.76 15.07
CA ASP A 284 -12.11 23.79 16.15
C ASP A 284 -11.23 22.58 15.79
N PRO A 285 -10.11 22.33 16.48
CA PRO A 285 -9.23 21.20 16.19
C PRO A 285 -9.93 19.85 16.35
N THR A 286 -10.94 19.75 17.22
CA THR A 286 -11.71 18.50 17.40
C THR A 286 -12.61 18.18 16.22
N GLY A 287 -12.89 19.16 15.36
CA GLY A 287 -13.61 19.00 14.10
C GLY A 287 -12.74 18.55 12.92
N ILE A 288 -11.41 18.45 13.09
CA ILE A 288 -10.53 17.92 12.06
C ILE A 288 -10.73 16.41 11.95
N PRO A 289 -11.13 15.88 10.78
CA PRO A 289 -11.43 14.47 10.62
C PRO A 289 -10.13 13.67 10.43
N VAL A 290 -9.35 13.53 11.50
CA VAL A 290 -8.00 12.93 11.47
C VAL A 290 -7.98 11.46 11.02
N ASP A 291 -9.11 10.76 11.13
CA ASP A 291 -9.29 9.36 10.75
C ASP A 291 -10.02 9.17 9.40
N ASP A 292 -10.46 10.26 8.76
CA ASP A 292 -11.14 10.20 7.46
C ASP A 292 -10.13 10.03 6.32
N GLU A 293 -10.29 8.98 5.52
CA GLU A 293 -9.36 8.65 4.45
C GLU A 293 -9.32 9.71 3.35
N GLY A 294 -10.47 10.30 3.00
CA GLY A 294 -10.56 11.36 1.99
C GLY A 294 -9.84 12.63 2.43
N PHE A 295 -10.04 13.04 3.69
CA PHE A 295 -9.33 14.18 4.25
C PHE A 295 -7.83 13.94 4.34
N ARG A 296 -7.40 12.76 4.82
CA ARG A 296 -5.98 12.39 4.91
C ARG A 296 -5.34 12.35 3.53
N PHE A 297 -6.05 11.84 2.52
CA PHE A 297 -5.61 11.82 1.13
C PHE A 297 -5.47 13.25 0.57
N LEU A 298 -6.47 14.11 0.77
CA LEU A 298 -6.39 15.50 0.32
C LEU A 298 -5.27 16.29 1.04
N LEU A 299 -5.04 16.00 2.33
CA LEU A 299 -3.97 16.64 3.10
C LEU A 299 -2.58 16.23 2.59
N GLN A 300 -2.34 14.95 2.28
CA GLN A 300 -1.04 14.53 1.75
C GLN A 300 -0.75 15.12 0.37
N LEU A 301 -1.78 15.38 -0.45
CA LEU A 301 -1.63 16.09 -1.73
C LEU A 301 -1.19 17.55 -1.56
N GLN A 302 -1.50 18.17 -0.43
CA GLN A 302 -1.10 19.54 -0.12
C GLN A 302 0.18 19.63 0.71
N LEU A 303 0.50 18.58 1.47
CA LEU A 303 1.66 18.50 2.33
C LEU A 303 2.51 17.26 2.02
N HIS A 304 3.35 17.38 1.01
CA HIS A 304 4.27 16.31 0.62
C HIS A 304 5.22 15.98 1.78
N GLY A 305 5.51 14.70 1.96
CA GLY A 305 6.37 14.20 3.04
C GLY A 305 5.78 14.37 4.45
N THR A 306 4.47 14.57 4.60
CA THR A 306 3.81 14.55 5.92
C THR A 306 3.78 13.14 6.47
N ARG A 307 4.35 12.94 7.67
CA ARG A 307 4.55 11.63 8.29
C ARG A 307 3.38 11.14 9.09
N SER A 308 2.72 12.05 9.81
CA SER A 308 1.64 11.69 10.70
C SER A 308 0.64 12.82 10.86
N LEU A 309 -0.61 12.43 11.07
CA LEU A 309 -1.72 13.25 11.52
C LEU A 309 -2.50 12.39 12.51
N HIS A 310 -2.67 12.87 13.74
CA HIS A 310 -3.41 12.15 14.77
C HIS A 310 -3.94 13.10 15.85
N LEU A 311 -4.98 12.66 16.56
CA LEU A 311 -5.44 13.29 17.79
C LEU A 311 -4.81 12.55 18.98
N GLY A 312 -4.00 13.23 19.77
CA GLY A 312 -3.25 12.61 20.87
C GLY A 312 -2.94 13.60 22.01
N PRO A 313 -2.29 13.13 23.09
CA PRO A 313 -1.77 14.03 24.12
C PRO A 313 -0.71 14.96 23.52
N ALA A 314 -0.78 16.26 23.81
CA ALA A 314 0.20 17.25 23.35
C ALA A 314 1.61 16.94 23.88
N PHE A 315 2.64 17.17 23.07
CA PHE A 315 4.03 16.90 23.47
C PHE A 315 4.69 18.16 24.02
N ASP A 316 4.38 18.52 25.27
CA ASP A 316 5.17 19.51 26.01
C ASP A 316 5.87 18.86 27.22
N PRO A 317 7.20 18.66 27.17
CA PRO A 317 7.94 18.05 28.29
C PRO A 317 7.94 18.91 29.55
N ASN A 318 7.55 20.18 29.48
CA ASN A 318 7.47 21.11 30.61
C ASN A 318 6.04 21.30 31.15
N ILE A 319 5.02 20.75 30.47
CA ILE A 319 3.64 20.88 30.89
C ILE A 319 3.06 19.48 31.13
N ARG A 320 2.76 19.16 32.40
CA ARG A 320 2.01 17.95 32.80
C ARG A 320 0.51 18.05 32.45
N ASP A 321 0.18 18.55 31.28
CA ASP A 321 -1.21 18.82 30.91
C ASP A 321 -1.70 17.75 29.93
N GLU A 322 -2.79 17.09 30.31
CA GLU A 322 -3.47 16.02 29.56
C GLU A 322 -4.26 16.57 28.35
N ARG A 323 -3.97 17.81 27.91
CA ARG A 323 -4.64 18.44 26.77
C ARG A 323 -4.40 17.61 25.52
N LYS A 324 -5.51 17.17 24.90
CA LYS A 324 -5.49 16.61 23.56
C LYS A 324 -5.15 17.70 22.55
N ALA A 325 -4.37 17.34 21.55
CA ALA A 325 -4.10 18.18 20.39
C ALA A 325 -4.19 17.36 19.10
N VAL A 326 -4.59 18.01 18.02
CA VAL A 326 -4.31 17.49 16.69
C VAL A 326 -2.85 17.78 16.39
N ILE A 327 -2.10 16.73 16.11
CA ILE A 327 -0.65 16.78 15.90
C ILE A 327 -0.38 16.37 14.46
N VAL A 328 0.40 17.20 13.77
CA VAL A 328 0.88 16.93 12.41
C VAL A 328 2.40 17.09 12.35
N THR A 329 3.06 16.11 11.75
CA THR A 329 4.52 16.09 11.60
C THR A 329 4.91 15.79 10.16
N ALA A 330 6.03 16.35 9.72
CA ALA A 330 6.55 16.11 8.37
C ALA A 330 8.05 15.79 8.36
N ALA A 331 8.51 15.21 7.25
CA ALA A 331 9.87 14.67 7.08
C ALA A 331 10.98 15.71 7.26
N ASP A 332 10.71 16.97 6.95
CA ASP A 332 11.65 18.10 7.08
C ASP A 332 11.75 18.64 8.52
N GLY A 333 11.12 17.97 9.47
CA GLY A 333 11.08 18.37 10.88
C GLY A 333 10.02 19.43 11.20
N SER A 334 9.18 19.79 10.23
CA SER A 334 8.01 20.65 10.52
C SER A 334 7.04 19.92 11.45
N HIS A 335 6.51 20.67 12.41
CA HIS A 335 5.62 20.16 13.47
C HIS A 335 4.58 21.21 13.80
N ALA A 336 3.33 20.78 13.99
CA ALA A 336 2.29 21.63 14.54
C ALA A 336 1.37 20.87 15.51
N GLU A 337 0.94 21.57 16.56
CA GLU A 337 -0.07 21.11 17.49
C GLU A 337 -1.19 22.14 17.62
N ALA A 338 -2.42 21.67 17.53
CA ALA A 338 -3.61 22.46 17.77
C ALA A 338 -4.35 21.94 18.98
N PHE A 339 -4.36 22.73 20.05
CA PHE A 339 -4.90 22.31 21.34
C PHE A 339 -6.43 22.26 21.28
N ALA A 340 -7.01 21.11 21.62
CA ALA A 340 -8.45 20.86 21.53
C ALA A 340 -9.31 21.68 22.50
N ARG A 341 -8.70 22.32 23.51
CA ARG A 341 -9.40 23.15 24.49
C ARG A 341 -9.35 24.62 24.02
N PRO A 342 -10.51 25.30 23.91
CA PRO A 342 -10.53 26.71 23.54
C PRO A 342 -10.09 27.61 24.70
N GLU A 343 -9.58 28.77 24.33
CA GLU A 343 -9.34 29.93 25.16
C GLU A 343 -10.65 30.62 25.56
N LEU A 344 -10.57 31.57 26.50
CA LEU A 344 -11.74 32.32 26.99
C LEU A 344 -12.46 33.12 25.88
N ASP A 345 -11.74 33.50 24.82
CA ASP A 345 -12.29 34.23 23.66
C ASP A 345 -12.85 33.30 22.57
N GLY A 346 -12.87 31.98 22.83
CA GLY A 346 -13.34 30.96 21.90
C GLY A 346 -12.36 30.60 20.79
N THR A 347 -11.13 31.10 20.82
CA THR A 347 -10.06 30.67 19.90
C THR A 347 -9.29 29.46 20.46
N TYR A 348 -8.57 28.74 19.61
CA TYR A 348 -7.77 27.56 20.00
C TYR A 348 -6.29 27.88 19.82
N GLN A 349 -5.47 27.49 20.80
CA GLN A 349 -4.01 27.68 20.71
C GLN A 349 -3.41 26.76 19.65
N ILE A 350 -2.47 27.32 18.89
CA ILE A 350 -1.65 26.60 17.92
C ILE A 350 -0.18 26.81 18.25
N THR A 351 0.60 25.74 18.30
CA THR A 351 2.08 25.77 18.29
C THR A 351 2.55 25.21 16.97
N GLN A 352 3.48 25.89 16.28
CA GLN A 352 4.12 25.33 15.09
C GLN A 352 5.60 25.66 15.08
N SER A 353 6.40 24.78 14.50
CA SER A 353 7.84 24.94 14.33
C SER A 353 8.33 24.25 13.06
N GLY A 354 9.53 24.62 12.61
CA GLY A 354 10.15 24.09 11.41
C GLY A 354 9.94 24.99 10.19
N PRO A 355 10.43 24.58 9.01
CA PRO A 355 10.42 25.41 7.81
C PRO A 355 9.01 25.61 7.21
N ARG A 356 8.03 24.76 7.52
CA ARG A 356 6.64 24.87 7.04
C ARG A 356 5.65 25.14 8.16
N ARG A 357 4.58 25.86 7.82
CA ARG A 357 3.43 26.14 8.67
C ARG A 357 2.34 25.08 8.43
N LEU A 358 2.53 23.91 9.02
CA LEU A 358 1.68 22.75 8.72
C LEU A 358 0.21 22.98 9.09
N TRP A 359 -0.08 23.65 10.21
CA TRP A 359 -1.46 23.87 10.65
C TRP A 359 -2.23 24.79 9.69
N ASP A 360 -1.56 25.80 9.14
CA ASP A 360 -2.17 26.71 8.17
C ASP A 360 -2.65 25.91 6.93
N THR A 361 -1.94 24.85 6.56
CA THR A 361 -2.34 23.94 5.48
C THR A 361 -3.42 22.95 5.91
N VAL A 362 -3.42 22.49 7.17
CA VAL A 362 -4.51 21.67 7.72
C VAL A 362 -5.84 22.43 7.66
N GLU A 363 -5.85 23.72 8.03
CA GLU A 363 -7.05 24.57 7.95
C GLU A 363 -7.50 24.79 6.50
N ALA A 364 -6.57 25.12 5.61
CA ALA A 364 -6.87 25.27 4.18
C ALA A 364 -7.43 23.97 3.59
N THR A 365 -6.85 22.82 3.97
CA THR A 365 -7.33 21.49 3.58
C THR A 365 -8.71 21.23 4.12
N ARG A 366 -9.03 21.63 5.35
CA ARG A 366 -10.37 21.45 5.92
C ARG A 366 -11.42 22.25 5.16
N SER A 367 -11.13 23.51 4.83
CA SER A 367 -12.01 24.32 3.99
C SER A 367 -12.22 23.67 2.64
N LEU A 368 -11.13 23.30 1.96
CA LEU A 368 -11.21 22.67 0.64
C LEU A 368 -11.96 21.34 0.67
N PHE A 369 -11.74 20.52 1.69
CA PHE A 369 -12.44 19.25 1.87
C PHE A 369 -13.95 19.46 1.96
N ASP A 370 -14.40 20.49 2.69
CA ASP A 370 -15.82 20.84 2.75
C ASP A 370 -16.34 21.40 1.42
N ASP A 371 -15.58 22.28 0.76
CA ASP A 371 -15.95 22.87 -0.53
C ASP A 371 -16.09 21.81 -1.64
N LEU A 372 -15.28 20.74 -1.57
CA LEU A 372 -15.33 19.60 -2.47
C LEU A 372 -16.37 18.53 -2.07
N ASN A 373 -17.22 18.81 -1.08
CA ASN A 373 -18.21 17.87 -0.53
C ASN A 373 -17.61 16.57 0.03
N GLN A 374 -16.49 16.70 0.75
CA GLN A 374 -15.84 15.63 1.50
C GLN A 374 -15.52 14.41 0.61
N PRO A 375 -14.72 14.59 -0.45
CA PRO A 375 -14.52 13.57 -1.46
C PRO A 375 -13.73 12.38 -0.92
N THR A 376 -14.19 11.18 -1.25
CA THR A 376 -13.43 9.95 -1.08
C THR A 376 -12.33 9.84 -2.15
N PRO A 377 -11.24 9.08 -1.92
CA PRO A 377 -10.14 9.01 -2.87
C PRO A 377 -10.53 8.51 -4.27
N ASP A 378 -11.58 7.71 -4.42
CA ASP A 378 -12.10 7.24 -5.73
C ASP A 378 -12.70 8.35 -6.61
N LYS A 379 -12.84 9.57 -6.08
CA LYS A 379 -13.25 10.75 -6.87
C LYS A 379 -12.09 11.45 -7.57
N PHE A 380 -10.87 11.00 -7.34
CA PHE A 380 -9.67 11.57 -7.92
C PHE A 380 -9.17 10.68 -9.07
N GLY A 381 -8.44 11.29 -9.99
CA GLY A 381 -7.70 10.58 -11.03
C GLY A 381 -6.23 10.93 -11.00
N VAL A 382 -5.44 10.20 -11.77
CA VAL A 382 -4.00 10.39 -11.90
C VAL A 382 -3.68 10.55 -13.39
N VAL A 383 -2.75 11.45 -13.67
CA VAL A 383 -2.08 11.58 -14.97
C VAL A 383 -0.59 11.46 -14.72
N ALA A 384 0.10 10.68 -15.55
CA ALA A 384 1.56 10.55 -15.49
C ALA A 384 2.17 10.36 -16.89
N ASN A 385 3.24 11.09 -17.17
CA ASN A 385 4.10 10.95 -18.34
C ASN A 385 5.57 11.24 -17.96
N ASP A 386 6.46 11.37 -18.94
CA ASP A 386 7.90 11.62 -18.76
C ASP A 386 8.23 13.00 -18.15
N SER A 387 7.29 13.94 -18.21
CA SER A 387 7.50 15.35 -17.91
C SER A 387 6.74 15.79 -16.65
N THR A 388 5.58 15.21 -16.41
CA THR A 388 4.61 15.64 -15.40
C THR A 388 3.81 14.48 -14.85
N GLN A 389 3.63 14.47 -13.53
CA GLN A 389 2.70 13.58 -12.84
C GLN A 389 1.88 14.36 -11.82
N PHE A 390 0.56 14.15 -11.82
CA PHE A 390 -0.33 14.83 -10.88
C PHE A 390 -1.60 14.02 -10.60
N VAL A 391 -2.14 14.22 -9.39
CA VAL A 391 -3.50 13.82 -9.04
C VAL A 391 -4.44 14.96 -9.38
N TRP A 392 -5.61 14.65 -9.93
CA TRP A 392 -6.63 15.64 -10.26
C TRP A 392 -7.99 15.30 -9.62
N PHE A 393 -8.78 16.34 -9.40
CA PHE A 393 -10.17 16.26 -8.93
C PHE A 393 -11.04 17.22 -9.74
N GLY A 394 -12.27 16.82 -10.04
CA GLY A 394 -13.27 17.68 -10.66
C GLY A 394 -13.42 17.46 -12.16
N ASN A 395 -14.04 18.43 -12.84
CA ASN A 395 -14.34 18.41 -14.27
C ASN A 395 -13.86 19.72 -14.94
N ASP A 396 -14.09 19.85 -16.24
CA ASP A 396 -13.59 20.97 -17.07
C ASP A 396 -13.88 22.39 -16.52
N ASP A 397 -14.94 22.56 -15.71
CA ASP A 397 -15.34 23.85 -15.15
C ASP A 397 -14.71 24.15 -13.77
N ASN A 398 -14.23 23.13 -13.05
CA ASN A 398 -13.64 23.24 -11.71
C ASN A 398 -12.66 22.09 -11.49
N TRP A 399 -11.47 22.20 -12.09
CA TRP A 399 -10.41 21.22 -11.94
C TRP A 399 -9.38 21.64 -10.88
N HIS A 400 -9.01 20.70 -10.02
CA HIS A 400 -7.89 20.83 -9.09
C HIS A 400 -6.80 19.85 -9.51
N ARG A 401 -5.54 20.24 -9.30
CA ARG A 401 -4.38 19.40 -9.58
C ARG A 401 -3.34 19.54 -8.48
N TRP A 402 -2.73 18.42 -8.10
CA TRP A 402 -1.66 18.35 -7.12
C TRP A 402 -0.50 17.52 -7.69
N PRO A 403 0.73 18.04 -7.69
CA PRO A 403 1.87 17.34 -8.26
C PRO A 403 2.20 16.06 -7.47
N LEU A 404 2.79 15.08 -8.15
CA LEU A 404 3.49 13.94 -7.54
C LEU A 404 5.02 14.22 -7.55
N PRO A 405 5.84 13.54 -6.71
CA PRO A 405 5.50 12.46 -5.78
C PRO A 405 4.86 12.93 -4.47
N LEU A 406 4.14 12.00 -3.80
CA LEU A 406 3.46 12.24 -2.52
C LEU A 406 4.40 12.39 -1.31
N VAL A 407 5.67 12.00 -1.42
CA VAL A 407 6.61 11.87 -0.30
C VAL A 407 7.90 12.65 -0.46
#